data_AF-A0A316VZ83-F1
#
_entry.id   AF-A0A316VZ83-F1
#
_cell.length_a   1.000
_cell.length_b   1.000
_cell.length_c   1.000
_cell.angle_alpha   90.00
_cell.angle_beta   90.00
_cell.angle_gamma   90.00
#
_symmetry.space_group_name_H-M   'P 1'
#
loop_
_entity.id
_entity.type
_entity.pdbx_description
1 polymer ?
#
loop_
_entity_poly.entity_id
_entity_poly.type
_entity_poly.pdbx_seq_one_letter_code
_entity_poly.pdbx_strand_id
1 'polypeptide(L)'
;MSLIVPSSSQGEGSSHAVTQRAAYDALPYHDRELENVPGLKSRVDKEIQAELQSIAARDKASGGAIGVVKDRLPVEPKLFEHRSDLQAELSRIAEGNKTKAIDGSRYALSSPSGNAASDAHAWDKALSQAEAALGHANVRRSNLELEKKFGANLWRLHNFQQESMLRQYEKAVEDMRTQTADLNRSRKMSQTQGGETLSRLESKWAECISRNLQVEVATLQGLAEVEELKGKREELQTRLAQLDAEAR
;
A
#
# COMPACT_ATOMS: atom_id res chain seq x y z
N MET A 1 32.93 -39.26 15.89
CA MET A 1 31.79 -39.87 16.60
C MET A 1 30.73 -38.78 16.75
N SER A 2 29.55 -39.01 16.16
CA SER A 2 28.31 -38.21 16.16
C SER A 2 28.31 -36.74 15.73
N LEU A 3 27.87 -36.56 14.47
CA LEU A 3 27.05 -35.47 13.98
C LEU A 3 25.78 -35.29 14.83
N ILE A 4 25.42 -34.05 15.19
CA ILE A 4 24.05 -33.68 15.55
C ILE A 4 23.73 -32.31 14.93
N VAL A 5 22.92 -32.37 13.87
CA VAL A 5 22.17 -31.25 13.29
C VAL A 5 20.87 -31.10 14.09
N PRO A 6 20.42 -29.89 14.46
CA PRO A 6 19.04 -29.70 14.86
C PRO A 6 18.20 -29.22 13.67
N SER A 7 17.54 -30.20 13.05
CA SER A 7 16.09 -30.24 12.81
C SER A 7 15.38 -28.93 12.48
N SER A 8 15.03 -28.79 11.19
CA SER A 8 13.89 -28.03 10.69
C SER A 8 12.64 -28.26 11.54
N SER A 9 12.13 -27.21 12.19
CA SER A 9 10.74 -27.17 12.63
C SER A 9 9.93 -26.46 11.55
N GLN A 10 9.26 -27.26 10.72
CA GLN A 10 8.16 -26.77 9.91
C GLN A 10 7.05 -26.31 10.87
N GLY A 11 6.86 -25.00 10.95
CA GLY A 11 5.62 -24.43 11.46
C GLY A 11 4.56 -24.59 10.38
N GLU A 12 3.71 -25.61 10.53
CA GLU A 12 2.41 -25.66 9.89
C GLU A 12 1.56 -24.49 10.41
N GLY A 13 1.06 -23.64 9.50
CA GLY A 13 0.26 -22.49 9.89
C GLY A 13 -0.11 -21.60 8.72
N SER A 14 -1.22 -21.93 8.06
CA SER A 14 -1.92 -21.13 7.05
C SER A 14 -1.22 -21.04 5.68
N SER A 15 -1.46 -22.06 4.86
CA SER A 15 -1.59 -21.88 3.43
C SER A 15 -2.68 -20.83 3.18
N HIS A 16 -2.29 -19.55 3.17
CA HIS A 16 -3.06 -18.55 2.47
C HIS A 16 -3.17 -19.06 1.04
N ALA A 17 -4.35 -19.56 0.69
CA ALA A 17 -4.70 -19.84 -0.69
C ALA A 17 -4.32 -18.58 -1.47
N VAL A 18 -3.24 -18.66 -2.24
CA VAL A 18 -2.91 -17.67 -3.26
C VAL A 18 -4.04 -17.82 -4.26
N THR A 19 -5.16 -17.17 -3.94
CA THR A 19 -6.26 -16.93 -4.85
C THR A 19 -5.57 -16.23 -5.99
N GLN A 20 -5.40 -16.96 -7.09
CA GLN A 20 -4.79 -16.48 -8.31
C GLN A 20 -5.54 -15.19 -8.64
N ARG A 21 -4.95 -14.05 -8.29
CA ARG A 21 -5.59 -12.75 -8.52
C ARG A 21 -5.84 -12.74 -10.01
N ALA A 22 -7.10 -12.52 -10.41
CA ALA A 22 -7.39 -12.22 -11.80
C ALA A 22 -6.33 -11.22 -12.25
N ALA A 23 -5.56 -11.58 -13.28
CA ALA A 23 -4.45 -10.76 -13.74
C ALA A 23 -5.08 -9.51 -14.36
N TYR A 24 -5.34 -8.51 -13.53
CA TYR A 24 -5.75 -7.20 -13.96
C TYR A 24 -4.57 -6.61 -14.72
N ASP A 25 -4.63 -6.70 -16.04
CA ASP A 25 -3.59 -6.20 -16.93
C ASP A 25 -3.83 -4.71 -17.16
N ALA A 26 -3.04 -3.90 -16.46
CA ALA A 26 -2.91 -2.47 -16.70
C ALA A 26 -1.41 -2.20 -16.80
N LEU A 27 -0.99 -1.39 -17.78
CA LEU A 27 0.42 -1.14 -18.08
C LEU A 27 0.82 0.30 -17.72
N PRO A 28 1.04 0.65 -16.43
CA PRO A 28 1.35 2.02 -16.00
C PRO A 28 2.48 2.72 -16.76
N TYR A 29 3.50 1.98 -17.23
CA TYR A 29 4.62 2.57 -17.97
C TYR A 29 4.31 2.83 -19.46
N HIS A 30 3.22 2.27 -20.00
CA HIS A 30 2.78 2.43 -21.39
C HIS A 30 1.50 3.28 -21.49
N ASP A 31 0.52 3.02 -20.62
CA ASP A 31 -0.81 3.64 -20.58
C ASP A 31 -0.74 5.05 -19.97
N ARG A 32 -0.34 6.03 -20.78
CA ARG A 32 -0.19 7.44 -20.36
C ARG A 32 -1.45 8.28 -20.57
N GLU A 33 -2.57 7.66 -20.94
CA GLU A 33 -3.82 8.36 -21.28
C GLU A 33 -4.39 9.15 -20.09
N LEU A 34 -4.23 8.63 -18.87
CA LEU A 34 -4.68 9.31 -17.66
C LEU A 34 -3.93 10.64 -17.41
N GLU A 35 -2.69 10.74 -17.89
CA GLU A 35 -1.87 11.95 -17.84
C GLU A 35 -2.11 12.87 -19.05
N ASN A 36 -2.22 12.26 -20.25
CA ASN A 36 -2.28 12.99 -21.52
C ASN A 36 -3.67 13.58 -21.81
N VAL A 37 -4.74 12.90 -21.37
CA VAL A 37 -6.12 13.33 -21.62
C VAL A 37 -6.65 14.13 -20.43
N PRO A 38 -6.82 15.46 -20.56
CA PRO A 38 -7.28 16.29 -19.45
C PRO A 38 -8.70 15.88 -19.03
N GLY A 39 -8.91 15.70 -17.73
CA GLY A 39 -10.21 15.37 -17.15
C GLY A 39 -10.61 13.89 -17.21
N LEU A 40 -9.81 13.01 -17.83
CA LEU A 40 -10.10 11.56 -17.86
C LEU A 40 -10.13 10.97 -16.45
N LYS A 41 -9.13 11.32 -15.61
CA LYS A 41 -9.08 10.91 -14.20
C LYS A 41 -10.35 11.28 -13.44
N SER A 42 -10.84 12.51 -13.61
CA SER A 42 -12.08 12.96 -12.94
C SER A 42 -13.31 12.20 -13.41
N ARG A 43 -13.37 11.77 -14.67
CA ARG A 43 -14.47 10.93 -15.18
C ARG A 43 -14.40 9.53 -14.56
N VAL A 44 -13.22 8.91 -14.56
CA VAL A 44 -13.01 7.59 -13.93
C VAL A 44 -13.37 7.64 -12.44
N ASP A 45 -12.92 8.68 -11.71
CA ASP A 45 -13.24 8.85 -10.29
C ASP A 45 -14.76 8.98 -10.04
N LYS A 46 -15.50 9.64 -10.94
CA LYS A 46 -16.97 9.74 -10.85
C LYS A 46 -17.66 8.40 -11.06
N GLU A 47 -17.24 7.61 -12.04
CA GLU A 47 -17.79 6.27 -12.28
C GLU A 47 -17.49 5.33 -11.11
N ILE A 48 -16.27 5.39 -10.56
CA ILE A 48 -15.90 4.64 -9.35
C ILE A 48 -16.80 5.05 -8.18
N GLN A 49 -17.05 6.34 -7.98
CA GLN A 49 -17.95 6.81 -6.93
C GLN A 49 -19.40 6.35 -7.13
N ALA A 50 -19.90 6.36 -8.37
CA ALA A 50 -21.23 5.86 -8.69
C ALA A 50 -21.36 4.36 -8.36
N GLU A 51 -20.36 3.55 -8.70
CA GLU A 51 -20.33 2.13 -8.35
C GLU A 51 -20.18 1.88 -6.86
N LEU A 52 -19.36 2.67 -6.15
CA LEU A 52 -19.27 2.58 -4.70
C LEU A 52 -20.61 2.90 -4.02
N GLN A 53 -21.37 3.86 -4.55
CA GLN A 53 -22.72 4.18 -4.07
C GLN A 53 -23.71 3.05 -4.38
N SER A 54 -23.64 2.48 -5.58
CA SER A 54 -24.48 1.35 -6.00
C SER A 54 -24.26 0.13 -5.09
N ILE A 55 -22.99 -0.19 -4.82
CA ILE A 55 -22.58 -1.28 -3.92
C ILE A 55 -23.05 -0.99 -2.50
N ALA A 56 -22.82 0.23 -1.98
CA ALA A 56 -23.27 0.59 -0.63
C ALA A 56 -24.81 0.50 -0.47
N ALA A 57 -25.57 0.85 -1.52
CA ALA A 57 -27.02 0.70 -1.52
C ALA A 57 -27.45 -0.78 -1.53
N ARG A 58 -26.77 -1.61 -2.34
CA ARG A 58 -27.00 -3.06 -2.41
C ARG A 58 -26.60 -3.77 -1.10
N ASP A 59 -25.54 -3.33 -0.47
CA ASP A 59 -25.08 -3.81 0.85
C ASP A 59 -26.12 -3.51 1.93
N LYS A 60 -26.66 -2.28 1.94
CA LYS A 60 -27.77 -1.92 2.84
C LYS A 60 -29.02 -2.75 2.57
N ALA A 61 -29.38 -2.97 1.30
CA ALA A 61 -30.54 -3.78 0.92
C ALA A 61 -30.38 -5.27 1.25
N SER A 62 -29.16 -5.79 1.23
CA SER A 62 -28.82 -7.17 1.59
C SER A 62 -28.51 -7.36 3.09
N GLY A 63 -28.75 -6.35 3.93
CA GLY A 63 -28.49 -6.41 5.37
C GLY A 63 -27.01 -6.58 5.73
N GLY A 64 -26.10 -6.20 4.82
CA GLY A 64 -24.65 -6.33 5.00
C GLY A 64 -24.04 -7.66 4.54
N ALA A 65 -24.82 -8.54 3.88
CA ALA A 65 -24.36 -9.86 3.44
C ALA A 65 -23.35 -9.82 2.28
N ILE A 66 -23.32 -8.75 1.48
CA ILE A 66 -22.39 -8.63 0.36
C ILE A 66 -20.95 -8.38 0.84
N GLY A 67 -20.74 -7.91 2.07
CA GLY A 67 -19.58 -8.25 2.91
C GLY A 67 -18.18 -7.95 2.38
N VAL A 68 -18.03 -7.35 1.19
CA VAL A 68 -16.73 -7.22 0.50
C VAL A 68 -15.71 -6.46 1.34
N VAL A 69 -16.19 -5.59 2.23
CA VAL A 69 -15.34 -4.77 3.10
C VAL A 69 -15.06 -5.45 4.43
N LYS A 70 -16.04 -6.08 5.11
CA LYS A 70 -15.82 -6.60 6.47
C LYS A 70 -14.94 -7.85 6.53
N ASP A 71 -15.08 -8.77 5.57
CA ASP A 71 -14.30 -10.01 5.57
C ASP A 71 -12.88 -9.84 4.99
N ARG A 72 -12.62 -8.71 4.31
CA ARG A 72 -11.32 -8.40 3.71
C ARG A 72 -10.47 -7.44 4.54
N LEU A 73 -11.05 -6.74 5.51
CA LEU A 73 -10.26 -5.94 6.44
C LEU A 73 -9.67 -6.85 7.53
N PRO A 74 -8.38 -6.68 7.87
CA PRO A 74 -7.80 -7.33 9.03
C PRO A 74 -8.63 -6.99 10.27
N VAL A 75 -8.88 -7.98 11.12
CA VAL A 75 -9.50 -7.76 12.43
C VAL A 75 -8.66 -6.72 13.17
N GLU A 76 -9.32 -5.69 13.72
CA GLU A 76 -8.60 -4.68 14.49
C GLU A 76 -7.86 -5.34 15.65
N PRO A 77 -6.53 -5.15 15.75
CA PRO A 77 -5.76 -5.75 16.83
C PRO A 77 -6.18 -5.12 18.15
N LYS A 78 -6.56 -5.96 19.12
CA LYS A 78 -6.80 -5.49 20.48
C LYS A 78 -5.45 -5.12 21.10
N LEU A 79 -5.26 -3.84 21.38
CA LEU A 79 -4.03 -3.36 21.98
C LEU A 79 -3.95 -3.82 23.44
N PHE A 80 -2.76 -4.27 23.85
CA PHE A 80 -2.42 -4.61 25.24
C PHE A 80 -3.30 -5.69 25.89
N GLU A 81 -3.71 -6.73 25.17
CA GLU A 81 -4.55 -7.82 25.71
C GLU A 81 -4.05 -8.41 27.03
N HIS A 82 -2.72 -8.51 27.19
CA HIS A 82 -2.10 -9.11 28.39
C HIS A 82 -1.75 -8.10 29.47
N ARG A 83 -2.01 -6.80 29.28
CA ARG A 83 -1.65 -5.74 30.22
C ARG A 83 -2.83 -4.80 30.48
N SER A 84 -3.56 -5.11 31.54
CA SER A 84 -4.71 -4.31 32.00
C SER A 84 -4.31 -2.90 32.46
N ASP A 85 -3.10 -2.72 32.98
CA ASP A 85 -2.54 -1.42 33.35
C ASP A 85 -2.41 -0.49 32.13
N LEU A 86 -1.88 -0.99 31.03
CA LEU A 86 -1.76 -0.20 29.80
C LEU A 86 -3.10 0.04 29.11
N GLN A 87 -4.05 -0.89 29.20
CA GLN A 87 -5.40 -0.67 28.71
C GLN A 87 -6.11 0.44 29.48
N ALA A 88 -5.98 0.47 30.81
CA ALA A 88 -6.53 1.54 31.65
C ALA A 88 -5.88 2.89 31.36
N GLU A 89 -4.58 2.92 31.07
CA GLU A 89 -3.90 4.13 30.63
C GLU A 89 -4.38 4.61 29.25
N LEU A 90 -4.64 3.68 28.33
CA LEU A 90 -5.18 3.99 27.00
C LEU A 90 -6.59 4.57 27.08
N SER A 91 -7.47 4.00 27.92
CA SER A 91 -8.80 4.56 28.17
C SER A 91 -8.72 5.93 28.83
N ARG A 92 -7.82 6.10 29.80
CA ARG A 92 -7.56 7.40 30.45
C ARG A 92 -7.10 8.47 29.46
N ILE A 93 -6.21 8.10 28.52
CA ILE A 93 -5.75 9.00 27.46
C ILE A 93 -6.90 9.30 26.48
N ALA A 94 -7.70 8.31 26.11
CA ALA A 94 -8.87 8.49 25.25
C ALA A 94 -9.90 9.45 25.85
N GLU A 95 -10.05 9.43 27.18
CA GLU A 95 -10.87 10.39 27.95
C GLU A 95 -10.23 11.78 28.09
N GLY A 96 -8.99 11.97 27.61
CA GLY A 96 -8.27 13.24 27.68
C GLY A 96 -7.72 13.57 29.07
N ASN A 97 -7.70 12.61 30.00
CA ASN A 97 -7.21 12.82 31.35
C ASN A 97 -5.67 12.90 31.36
N LYS A 98 -5.12 14.03 31.82
CA LYS A 98 -3.66 14.22 31.94
C LYS A 98 -3.08 13.32 33.03
N THR A 99 -1.85 12.86 32.86
CA THR A 99 -1.15 12.07 33.89
C THR A 99 -0.96 12.90 35.14
N LYS A 100 -1.03 12.26 36.31
CA LYS A 100 -0.65 12.92 37.56
C LYS A 100 0.84 13.22 37.48
N ALA A 101 1.22 14.49 37.69
CA ALA A 101 2.61 14.89 37.74
C ALA A 101 3.34 14.10 38.84
N ILE A 102 4.61 13.76 38.60
CA ILE A 102 5.45 13.11 39.61
C ILE A 102 5.51 14.03 40.83
N ASP A 103 5.09 13.49 41.98
CA ASP A 103 5.06 14.25 43.22
C ASP A 103 6.48 14.40 43.78
N GLY A 104 7.05 15.59 43.62
CA GLY A 104 8.38 15.93 44.15
C GLY A 104 8.38 16.23 45.65
N SER A 105 7.21 16.34 46.30
CA SER A 105 7.11 16.74 47.71
C SER A 105 7.79 15.75 48.66
N ARG A 106 7.86 14.46 48.27
CA ARG A 106 8.56 13.41 49.03
C ARG A 106 10.06 13.70 49.22
N TYR A 107 10.68 14.41 48.28
CA TYR A 107 12.12 14.71 48.31
C TYR A 107 12.42 16.12 48.82
N ALA A 108 11.38 16.92 49.10
CA ALA A 108 11.55 18.24 49.67
C ALA A 108 11.85 18.13 51.17
N LEU A 109 13.03 18.56 51.58
CA LEU A 109 13.39 18.69 52.99
C LEU A 109 12.65 19.91 53.56
N SER A 110 11.47 19.70 54.14
CA SER A 110 10.73 20.76 54.83
C SER A 110 10.85 20.58 56.34
N SER A 111 11.32 21.61 57.03
CA SER A 111 11.26 21.65 58.50
C SER A 111 9.83 22.01 58.94
N PRO A 112 9.26 21.33 59.94
CA PRO A 112 7.97 21.71 60.51
C PRO A 112 8.02 23.17 60.99
N SER A 113 7.06 24.01 60.55
CA SER A 113 6.97 25.42 60.94
C SER A 113 5.57 25.77 61.44
N GLY A 114 5.45 26.85 62.22
CA GLY A 114 4.17 27.27 62.82
C GLY A 114 3.61 26.22 63.79
N ASN A 115 2.30 25.94 63.71
CA ASN A 115 1.61 25.00 64.61
C ASN A 115 2.14 23.55 64.51
N ALA A 116 2.79 23.17 63.41
CA ALA A 116 3.41 21.86 63.24
C ALA A 116 4.75 21.72 63.97
N ALA A 117 5.37 22.82 64.40
CA ALA A 117 6.61 22.78 65.18
C ALA A 117 6.38 22.36 66.65
N SER A 118 5.15 22.44 67.14
CA SER A 118 4.77 21.98 68.48
C SER A 118 4.33 20.51 68.51
N ASP A 119 4.18 19.86 67.34
CA ASP A 119 3.77 18.46 67.22
C ASP A 119 4.98 17.55 67.08
N ALA A 120 5.15 16.62 68.02
CA ALA A 120 6.25 15.65 68.02
C ALA A 120 6.21 14.71 66.80
N HIS A 121 5.03 14.36 66.29
CA HIS A 121 4.90 13.47 65.13
C HIS A 121 5.34 14.14 63.82
N ALA A 122 5.18 15.46 63.70
CA ALA A 122 5.66 16.20 62.54
C ALA A 122 7.20 16.22 62.48
N TRP A 123 7.86 16.33 63.63
CA TRP A 123 9.32 16.25 63.73
C TRP A 123 9.87 14.86 63.41
N ASP A 124 9.21 13.80 63.88
CA ASP A 124 9.60 12.41 63.59
C ASP A 124 9.50 12.09 62.08
N LYS A 125 8.44 12.57 61.42
CA LYS A 125 8.29 12.47 59.96
C LYS A 125 9.37 13.26 59.21
N ALA A 126 9.66 14.48 59.63
CA ALA A 126 10.72 15.30 59.02
C ALA A 126 12.11 14.67 59.20
N LEU A 127 12.37 14.08 60.37
CA LEU A 127 13.61 13.33 60.64
C LEU A 127 13.73 12.12 59.72
N SER A 128 12.69 11.30 59.64
CA SER A 128 12.64 10.13 58.73
C SER A 128 12.86 10.53 57.26
N GLN A 129 12.30 11.65 56.82
CA GLN A 129 12.52 12.21 55.48
C GLN A 129 13.97 12.66 55.28
N ALA A 130 14.58 13.29 56.28
CA ALA A 130 15.98 13.73 56.23
C ALA A 130 16.95 12.54 56.18
N GLU A 131 16.70 11.49 56.95
CA GLU A 131 17.47 10.24 56.91
C GLU A 131 17.38 9.57 55.54
N ALA A 132 16.17 9.49 54.97
CA ALA A 132 15.96 8.96 53.63
C ALA A 132 16.69 9.80 52.56
N ALA A 133 16.66 11.14 52.67
CA ALA A 133 17.36 12.03 51.76
C ALA A 133 18.89 11.87 51.85
N LEU A 134 19.44 11.70 53.06
CA LEU A 134 20.85 11.40 53.27
C LEU A 134 21.24 10.05 52.65
N GLY A 135 20.40 9.03 52.83
CA GLY A 135 20.58 7.73 52.17
C GLY A 135 20.64 7.86 50.64
N HIS A 136 19.69 8.58 50.04
CA HIS A 136 19.68 8.87 48.61
C HIS A 136 20.91 9.66 48.15
N ALA A 137 21.37 10.65 48.93
CA ALA A 137 22.57 11.41 48.62
C ALA A 137 23.83 10.54 48.63
N ASN A 138 23.94 9.61 49.58
CA ASN A 138 25.04 8.66 49.65
C ASN A 138 25.06 7.70 48.45
N VAL A 139 23.89 7.16 48.06
CA VAL A 139 23.77 6.32 46.84
C VAL A 139 24.13 7.13 45.60
N ARG A 140 23.63 8.37 45.49
CA ARG A 140 23.94 9.26 44.36
C ARG A 140 25.44 9.54 44.28
N ARG A 141 26.11 9.78 45.40
CA ARG A 141 27.56 9.98 45.46
C ARG A 141 28.29 8.75 44.92
N SER A 142 27.93 7.55 45.37
CA SER A 142 28.54 6.31 44.87
C SER A 142 28.31 6.11 43.38
N ASN A 143 27.10 6.37 42.88
CA ASN A 143 26.78 6.30 41.45
C ASN A 143 27.59 7.31 40.63
N LEU A 144 27.73 8.55 41.11
CA LEU A 144 28.54 9.57 40.45
C LEU A 144 30.04 9.23 40.46
N GLU A 145 30.55 8.62 41.52
CA GLU A 145 31.92 8.12 41.57
C GLU A 145 32.15 7.00 40.53
N LEU A 146 31.15 6.13 40.32
CA LEU A 146 31.18 5.09 39.29
C LEU A 146 31.11 5.70 37.88
N GLU A 147 30.20 6.64 37.66
CA GLU A 147 30.04 7.35 36.39
C GLU A 147 31.29 8.15 36.03
N LYS A 148 31.93 8.81 36.99
CA LYS A 148 33.19 9.53 36.77
C LYS A 148 34.31 8.60 36.29
N LYS A 149 34.33 7.35 36.77
CA LYS A 149 35.33 6.34 36.39
C LYS A 149 35.05 5.71 35.02
N PHE A 150 33.80 5.34 34.74
CA PHE A 150 33.46 4.51 33.57
C PHE A 150 32.57 5.19 32.54
N GLY A 151 31.88 6.27 32.89
CA GLY A 151 30.86 6.92 32.06
C GLY A 151 31.39 7.29 30.68
N ALA A 152 32.51 7.99 30.60
CA ALA A 152 33.08 8.40 29.31
C ALA A 152 33.40 7.21 28.37
N ASN A 153 33.87 6.08 28.92
CA ASN A 153 34.19 4.90 28.12
C ASN A 153 32.92 4.13 27.72
N LEU A 154 31.93 4.03 28.61
CA LEU A 154 30.62 3.43 28.29
C LEU A 154 29.89 4.22 27.20
N TRP A 155 29.92 5.55 27.28
CA TRP A 155 29.31 6.42 26.26
C TRP A 155 29.97 6.26 24.89
N ARG A 156 31.30 6.14 24.83
CA ARG A 156 32.02 5.84 23.58
C ARG A 156 31.64 4.48 23.00
N LEU A 157 31.56 3.45 23.84
CA LEU A 157 31.15 2.12 23.40
C LEU A 157 29.71 2.12 22.87
N HIS A 158 28.80 2.78 23.59
CA HIS A 158 27.41 2.92 23.18
C HIS A 158 27.31 3.67 21.84
N ASN A 159 28.06 4.77 21.67
CA ASN A 159 28.09 5.49 20.40
C ASN A 159 28.63 4.62 19.26
N PHE A 160 29.71 3.85 19.48
CA PHE A 160 30.21 2.88 18.50
C PHE A 160 29.17 1.81 18.10
N GLN A 161 28.42 1.29 19.09
CA GLN A 161 27.33 0.35 18.82
C GLN A 161 26.21 1.00 18.00
N GLN A 162 25.82 2.22 18.35
CA GLN A 162 24.82 2.99 17.60
C GLN A 162 25.27 3.28 16.17
N GLU A 163 26.53 3.65 15.96
CA GLU A 163 27.09 3.85 14.62
C GLU A 163 27.09 2.55 13.81
N SER A 164 27.40 1.42 14.43
CA SER A 164 27.32 0.10 13.76
C SER A 164 25.89 -0.25 13.36
N MET A 165 24.92 -0.03 14.26
CA MET A 165 23.50 -0.25 13.97
C MET A 165 23.02 0.68 12.85
N LEU A 166 23.39 1.96 12.89
CA LEU A 166 23.04 2.93 11.87
C LEU A 166 23.56 2.49 10.49
N ARG A 167 24.82 2.06 10.39
CA ARG A 167 25.39 1.53 9.13
C ARG A 167 24.63 0.30 8.61
N GLN A 168 24.18 -0.58 9.50
CA GLN A 168 23.37 -1.75 9.11
C GLN A 168 22.02 -1.33 8.54
N TYR A 169 21.34 -0.36 9.17
CA TYR A 169 20.08 0.16 8.67
C TYR A 169 20.23 0.92 7.35
N GLU A 170 21.26 1.76 7.22
CA GLU A 170 21.56 2.45 5.96
C GLU A 170 21.80 1.46 4.82
N LYS A 171 22.58 0.40 5.08
CA LYS A 171 22.79 -0.67 4.10
C LYS A 171 21.48 -1.38 3.74
N ALA A 172 20.66 -1.74 4.73
CA ALA A 172 19.38 -2.40 4.48
C ALA A 172 18.43 -1.52 3.65
N VAL A 173 18.42 -0.20 3.89
CA VAL A 173 17.63 0.75 3.10
C VAL A 173 18.14 0.81 1.66
N GLU A 174 19.45 0.85 1.46
CA GLU A 174 20.04 0.88 0.12
C GLU A 174 19.80 -0.44 -0.64
N ASP A 175 19.93 -1.58 0.04
CA ASP A 175 19.63 -2.89 -0.53
C ASP A 175 18.13 -2.98 -0.93
N MET A 176 17.22 -2.43 -0.15
CA MET A 176 15.79 -2.39 -0.50
C MET A 176 15.49 -1.42 -1.65
N ARG A 177 16.20 -0.30 -1.72
CA ARG A 177 16.08 0.66 -2.84
C ARG A 177 16.57 0.07 -4.14
N THR A 178 17.71 -0.62 -4.13
CA THR A 178 18.26 -1.29 -5.32
C THR A 178 17.33 -2.40 -5.80
N GLN A 179 16.83 -3.25 -4.90
CA GLN A 179 15.82 -4.26 -5.24
C GLN A 179 14.55 -3.64 -5.84
N THR A 180 14.06 -2.54 -5.26
CA THR A 180 12.89 -1.82 -5.79
C THR A 180 13.16 -1.24 -7.18
N ALA A 181 14.35 -0.66 -7.38
CA ALA A 181 14.76 -0.10 -8.67
C ALA A 181 14.88 -1.18 -9.74
N ASP A 182 15.46 -2.35 -9.42
CA ASP A 182 15.59 -3.48 -10.33
C ASP A 182 14.22 -4.07 -10.70
N LEU A 183 13.32 -4.22 -9.74
CA LEU A 183 11.94 -4.63 -9.99
C LEU A 183 11.22 -3.63 -10.90
N ASN A 184 11.34 -2.33 -10.64
CA ASN A 184 10.73 -1.30 -11.47
C ASN A 184 11.33 -1.28 -12.88
N ARG A 185 12.64 -1.51 -13.02
CA ARG A 185 13.31 -1.64 -14.32
C ARG A 185 12.79 -2.84 -15.11
N SER A 186 12.68 -4.00 -14.47
CA SER A 186 12.13 -5.21 -15.08
C SER A 186 10.67 -5.03 -15.49
N ARG A 187 9.84 -4.45 -14.60
CA ARG A 187 8.44 -4.10 -14.91
C ARG A 187 8.33 -3.16 -16.09
N LYS A 188 9.12 -2.09 -16.10
CA LYS A 188 9.14 -1.12 -17.22
C LYS A 188 9.47 -1.82 -18.52
N MET A 189 10.51 -2.64 -18.56
CA MET A 189 10.92 -3.38 -19.76
C MET A 189 9.81 -4.32 -20.26
N SER A 190 9.20 -5.09 -19.37
CA SER A 190 8.10 -6.01 -19.73
C SER A 190 6.87 -5.24 -20.23
N GLN A 191 6.51 -4.14 -19.59
CA GLN A 191 5.34 -3.35 -19.96
C GLN A 191 5.54 -2.59 -21.27
N THR A 192 6.74 -2.03 -21.53
CA THR A 192 7.02 -1.37 -22.80
C THR A 192 7.03 -2.35 -23.96
N GLN A 193 7.61 -3.55 -23.77
CA GLN A 193 7.56 -4.61 -24.79
C GLN A 193 6.12 -5.07 -25.05
N GLY A 194 5.34 -5.31 -23.99
CA GLY A 194 3.92 -5.64 -24.10
C GLY A 194 3.13 -4.56 -24.87
N GLY A 195 3.30 -3.30 -24.49
CA GLY A 195 2.68 -2.16 -25.14
C GLY A 195 3.04 -2.02 -26.63
N GLU A 196 4.32 -2.21 -26.99
CA GLU A 196 4.75 -2.24 -28.40
C GLU A 196 4.07 -3.37 -29.18
N THR A 197 3.91 -4.55 -28.58
CA THR A 197 3.18 -5.65 -29.23
C THR A 197 1.70 -5.34 -29.40
N LEU A 198 1.06 -4.69 -28.42
CA LEU A 198 -0.34 -4.26 -28.50
C LEU A 198 -0.53 -3.23 -29.60
N SER A 199 0.30 -2.18 -29.64
CA SER A 199 0.24 -1.14 -30.69
C SER A 199 0.43 -1.72 -32.10
N ARG A 200 1.32 -2.72 -32.24
CA ARG A 200 1.49 -3.44 -33.51
C ARG A 200 0.25 -4.26 -33.88
N LEU A 201 -0.38 -4.93 -32.92
CA LEU A 201 -1.59 -5.71 -33.15
C LEU A 201 -2.78 -4.79 -33.50
N GLU A 202 -2.89 -3.64 -32.85
CA GLU A 202 -3.90 -2.63 -33.14
C GLU A 202 -3.73 -2.05 -34.55
N SER A 203 -2.50 -1.74 -34.96
CA SER A 203 -2.21 -1.29 -36.32
C SER A 203 -2.59 -2.33 -37.37
N LYS A 204 -2.24 -3.61 -37.13
CA LYS A 204 -2.63 -4.73 -38.01
C LYS A 204 -4.15 -4.92 -38.05
N TRP A 205 -4.83 -4.78 -36.92
CA TRP A 205 -6.27 -4.87 -36.84
C TRP A 205 -6.94 -3.75 -37.66
N ALA A 206 -6.47 -2.50 -37.53
CA ALA A 206 -6.96 -1.38 -38.32
C ALA A 206 -6.68 -1.56 -39.82
N GLU A 207 -5.50 -2.09 -40.19
CA GLU A 207 -5.17 -2.43 -41.58
C GLU A 207 -6.10 -3.53 -42.13
N CYS A 208 -6.35 -4.59 -41.35
CA CYS A 208 -7.26 -5.67 -41.74
C CYS A 208 -8.69 -5.16 -41.97
N ILE A 209 -9.19 -4.28 -41.10
CA ILE A 209 -10.51 -3.65 -41.26
C ILE A 209 -10.53 -2.79 -42.53
N SER A 210 -9.53 -1.92 -42.71
CA SER A 210 -9.43 -1.06 -43.88
C SER A 210 -9.37 -1.88 -45.18
N ARG A 211 -8.58 -2.96 -45.19
CA ARG A 211 -8.48 -3.88 -46.32
C ARG A 211 -9.80 -4.61 -46.59
N ASN A 212 -10.48 -5.07 -45.54
CA ASN A 212 -11.77 -5.73 -45.69
C ASN A 212 -12.81 -4.78 -46.30
N LEU A 213 -12.87 -3.54 -45.81
CA LEU A 213 -13.72 -2.49 -46.38
C LEU A 213 -13.38 -2.17 -47.84
N GLN A 214 -12.08 -2.08 -48.17
CA GLN A 214 -11.64 -1.86 -49.56
C GLN A 214 -12.09 -3.00 -50.49
N VAL A 215 -12.02 -4.25 -50.02
CA VAL A 215 -12.51 -5.41 -50.77
C VAL A 215 -14.03 -5.33 -50.96
N GLU A 216 -14.80 -5.00 -49.91
CA GLU A 216 -16.24 -4.83 -50.03
C GLU A 216 -16.60 -3.75 -51.06
N VAL A 217 -15.95 -2.58 -51.01
CA VAL A 217 -16.16 -1.50 -51.99
C VAL A 217 -15.81 -1.96 -53.41
N ALA A 218 -14.68 -2.63 -53.61
CA ALA A 218 -14.27 -3.13 -54.91
C ALA A 218 -15.24 -4.19 -55.46
N THR A 219 -15.79 -5.06 -54.60
CA THR A 219 -16.81 -6.04 -55.02
C THR A 219 -18.11 -5.37 -55.43
N LEU A 220 -18.55 -4.33 -54.71
CA LEU A 220 -19.75 -3.57 -55.09
C LEU A 220 -19.56 -2.84 -56.43
N GLN A 221 -18.39 -2.22 -56.64
CA GLN A 221 -18.06 -1.58 -57.91
C GLN A 221 -18.03 -2.59 -59.06
N GLY A 222 -17.35 -3.73 -58.87
CA GLY A 222 -17.29 -4.78 -59.88
C GLY A 222 -18.66 -5.40 -60.20
N LEU A 223 -19.55 -5.53 -59.21
CA LEU A 223 -20.93 -5.98 -59.43
C LEU A 223 -21.72 -4.97 -60.28
N ALA A 224 -21.58 -3.67 -59.99
CA ALA A 224 -22.23 -2.62 -60.78
C ALA A 224 -21.71 -2.58 -62.24
N GLU A 225 -20.40 -2.71 -62.45
CA GLU A 225 -19.82 -2.80 -63.80
C GLU A 225 -20.32 -4.03 -64.56
N VAL A 226 -20.42 -5.19 -63.90
CA VAL A 226 -20.96 -6.41 -64.51
C VAL A 226 -22.42 -6.24 -64.90
N GLU A 227 -23.22 -5.56 -64.08
CA GLU A 227 -24.62 -5.24 -64.39
C GLU A 227 -24.73 -4.31 -65.61
N GLU A 228 -23.90 -3.26 -65.68
CA GLU A 228 -23.84 -2.35 -66.83
C GLU A 228 -23.44 -3.08 -68.13
N LEU A 229 -22.43 -3.94 -68.07
CA LEU A 229 -21.99 -4.74 -69.21
C LEU A 229 -23.02 -5.77 -69.66
N LYS A 230 -23.78 -6.36 -68.73
CA LYS A 230 -24.91 -7.24 -69.07
C LYS A 230 -26.01 -6.47 -69.79
N GLY A 231 -26.37 -5.28 -69.31
CA GLY A 231 -27.34 -4.41 -69.99
C GLY A 231 -26.90 -4.07 -71.41
N LYS A 232 -25.66 -3.62 -71.60
CA LYS A 232 -25.08 -3.34 -72.93
C LYS A 232 -25.08 -4.57 -73.85
N ARG A 233 -24.78 -5.76 -73.32
CA ARG A 233 -24.84 -7.01 -74.08
C ARG A 233 -26.27 -7.30 -74.54
N GLU A 234 -27.26 -7.16 -73.67
CA GLU A 234 -28.68 -7.39 -74.02
C GLU A 234 -29.15 -6.41 -75.10
N GLU A 235 -28.77 -5.13 -75.00
CA GLU A 235 -29.02 -4.12 -76.05
C GLU A 235 -28.39 -4.51 -77.40
N LEU A 236 -27.13 -4.95 -77.40
CA LEU A 236 -26.48 -5.38 -78.63
C LEU A 236 -27.09 -6.66 -79.20
N GLN A 237 -27.49 -7.61 -78.35
CA GLN A 237 -28.16 -8.84 -78.77
C GLN A 237 -29.54 -8.56 -79.38
N THR A 238 -30.32 -7.67 -78.78
CA THR A 238 -31.60 -7.23 -79.35
C THR A 238 -31.41 -6.50 -80.67
N ARG A 239 -30.39 -5.64 -80.78
CA ARG A 239 -30.05 -4.95 -82.02
C ARG A 239 -29.58 -5.89 -83.14
N LEU A 240 -28.78 -6.90 -82.81
CA LEU A 240 -28.41 -7.96 -83.77
C LEU A 240 -29.63 -8.74 -84.22
N ALA A 241 -30.51 -9.14 -83.30
CA ALA A 241 -31.75 -9.83 -83.65
C ALA A 241 -32.68 -8.99 -84.54
N GLN A 242 -32.70 -7.67 -84.36
CA GLN A 242 -33.42 -6.74 -85.25
C GLN A 242 -32.81 -6.71 -86.65
N LEU A 243 -31.48 -6.59 -86.76
CA LEU A 243 -30.79 -6.60 -88.06
C LEU A 243 -30.95 -7.95 -88.79
N ASP A 244 -30.88 -9.07 -88.07
CA ASP A 244 -31.12 -10.41 -88.63
C ASP A 244 -32.57 -10.60 -89.09
N ALA A 245 -33.53 -9.90 -88.47
CA ALA A 245 -34.93 -9.88 -88.90
C ALA A 245 -35.16 -8.96 -90.11
N GLU A 246 -34.42 -7.86 -90.24
CA GLU A 246 -34.45 -6.97 -91.41
C GLU A 246 -33.75 -7.56 -92.65
N ALA A 247 -32.83 -8.51 -92.45
CA ALA A 247 -32.09 -9.18 -93.52
C ALA A 247 -32.80 -10.41 -94.13
N ARG A 248 -34.00 -10.77 -93.64
CA ARG A 248 -34.86 -11.85 -94.15
C ARG A 248 -36.07 -11.31 -94.87
#